data_AF-A0A7X1ZNQ7-F1
#
_entry.id   AF-A0A7X1ZNQ7-F1
#
_cell.length_a   1.000
_cell.length_b   1.000
_cell.length_c   1.000
_cell.angle_alpha   90.00
_cell.angle_beta   90.00
_cell.angle_gamma   90.00
#
_symmetry.space_group_name_H-M   'P 1'
#
loop_
_entity.id
_entity.type
_entity.pdbx_description
1 polymer ?
#
loop_
_entity_poly.entity_id
_entity_poly.type
_entity_poly.pdbx_seq_one_letter_code
_entity_poly.pdbx_strand_id
1 'polypeptide(L)'
;AREYDGDTALIEATAESHLEIMQELLKAGANVNDKDLDGRTLLMIAAMTGMDKAVKILLDAGADINAQDNFGSTALKQATTLKRKKIVQLLQKKGAKY
;
A
#
# COMPACT_ATOMS: atom_id res chain seq x y z
N ALA A 1 1.42 33.52 11.80
CA ALA A 1 0.56 32.98 10.73
C ALA A 1 1.45 32.27 9.72
N ARG A 2 1.03 31.09 9.26
CA ARG A 2 1.52 30.34 8.08
C ARG A 2 2.91 29.71 8.13
N GLU A 3 2.96 28.45 8.60
CA GLU A 3 3.93 27.43 8.13
C GLU A 3 3.26 26.08 7.79
N TYR A 4 1.95 25.92 7.99
CA TYR A 4 1.29 24.61 7.88
C TYR A 4 0.84 24.20 6.46
N ASP A 5 0.71 25.14 5.52
CA ASP A 5 0.22 24.82 4.17
C ASP A 5 1.35 24.32 3.25
N GLY A 6 2.58 24.81 3.44
CA GLY A 6 3.73 24.46 2.60
C GLY A 6 4.21 23.02 2.81
N ASP A 7 4.40 22.63 4.08
CA ASP A 7 4.85 21.28 4.42
C ASP A 7 3.79 20.24 4.09
N THR A 8 2.51 20.54 4.33
CA THR A 8 1.39 19.65 3.97
C THR A 8 1.33 19.46 2.45
N ALA A 9 1.42 20.53 1.67
CA ALA A 9 1.41 20.46 0.21
C ALA A 9 2.63 19.70 -0.35
N LEU A 10 3.82 19.86 0.25
CA LEU A 10 5.02 19.15 -0.17
C LEU A 10 4.94 17.64 0.14
N ILE A 11 4.42 17.29 1.31
CA ILE A 11 4.17 15.90 1.69
C ILE A 11 3.15 15.26 0.75
N GLU A 12 2.06 15.96 0.43
CA GLU A 12 1.05 15.49 -0.52
C GLU A 12 1.62 15.32 -1.92
N ALA A 13 2.37 16.29 -2.44
CA ALA A 13 3.01 16.21 -3.76
C ALA A 13 4.01 15.02 -3.84
N THR A 14 4.75 14.77 -2.76
CA THR A 14 5.66 13.63 -2.67
C THR A 14 4.89 12.31 -2.72
N ALA A 15 3.79 12.20 -1.97
CA ALA A 15 2.93 11.01 -1.99
C ALA A 15 2.32 10.77 -3.39
N GLU A 16 1.83 11.80 -4.07
CA GLU A 16 1.29 11.68 -5.43
C GLU A 16 2.37 11.29 -6.44
N SER A 17 3.58 11.86 -6.36
CA SER A 17 4.71 11.46 -7.20
C SER A 17 5.08 9.98 -7.03
N HIS A 18 5.10 9.46 -5.79
CA HIS A 18 5.32 8.05 -5.55
C HIS A 18 4.21 7.17 -6.14
N LEU A 19 2.94 7.61 -6.10
CA LEU A 19 1.83 6.90 -6.74
C LEU A 19 1.97 6.88 -8.26
N GLU A 20 2.37 7.99 -8.86
CA GLU A 20 2.59 8.11 -10.30
C GLU A 20 3.73 7.19 -10.77
N ILE A 21 4.87 7.20 -10.07
CA ILE A 21 5.99 6.28 -10.33
C ILE A 21 5.53 4.82 -10.23
N MET A 22 4.78 4.47 -9.18
CA MET A 22 4.23 3.12 -9.00
C MET A 22 3.33 2.72 -10.17
N GLN A 23 2.45 3.60 -10.64
CA GLN A 23 1.57 3.33 -11.77
C GLN A 23 2.35 3.14 -13.07
N GLU A 24 3.35 3.97 -13.34
CA GLU A 24 4.20 3.83 -14.53
C GLU A 24 5.00 2.53 -14.52
N LEU A 25 5.52 2.10 -13.37
CA LEU A 25 6.19 0.80 -13.23
C LEU A 25 5.24 -0.35 -13.55
N LEU A 26 4.01 -0.31 -13.04
CA LEU A 26 3.01 -1.34 -13.33
C LEU A 26 2.63 -1.36 -14.83
N LYS A 27 2.50 -0.19 -15.46
CA LYS A 27 2.28 -0.09 -16.93
C LYS A 27 3.46 -0.62 -17.73
N ALA A 28 4.69 -0.43 -17.24
CA ALA A 28 5.91 -0.95 -17.85
C ALA A 28 6.07 -2.48 -17.66
N GLY A 29 5.13 -3.16 -17.02
CA GLY A 29 5.15 -4.61 -16.82
C GLY A 29 5.85 -5.07 -15.55
N ALA A 30 6.11 -4.16 -14.59
CA ALA A 30 6.55 -4.58 -13.26
C ALA A 30 5.50 -5.51 -12.64
N ASN A 31 5.96 -6.58 -12.01
CA ASN A 31 5.07 -7.53 -11.37
C ASN A 31 4.59 -6.96 -10.03
N VAL A 32 3.28 -6.73 -9.93
CA VAL A 32 2.62 -6.18 -8.74
C VAL A 32 2.84 -7.02 -7.47
N ASN A 33 3.19 -8.31 -7.63
CA ASN A 33 3.40 -9.27 -6.56
C ASN A 33 4.88 -9.54 -6.25
N ASP A 34 5.80 -8.76 -6.82
CA ASP A 34 7.20 -8.86 -6.45
C ASP A 34 7.39 -8.62 -4.95
N LYS A 35 8.36 -9.36 -4.41
CA LYS A 35 8.66 -9.39 -2.98
C LYS A 35 10.04 -8.78 -2.72
N ASP A 36 10.14 -8.02 -1.64
CA ASP A 36 11.44 -7.61 -1.11
C ASP A 36 12.14 -8.77 -0.37
N LEU A 37 13.30 -8.48 0.22
CA LEU A 37 14.11 -9.47 0.95
C LEU A 37 13.40 -10.09 2.16
N ASP A 38 12.42 -9.39 2.74
CA ASP A 38 11.60 -9.87 3.84
C ASP A 38 10.35 -10.63 3.35
N GLY A 39 10.20 -10.80 2.03
CA GLY A 39 9.04 -11.44 1.42
C GLY A 39 7.84 -10.50 1.29
N ARG A 40 7.98 -9.21 1.56
CA ARG A 40 6.86 -8.27 1.56
C ARG A 40 6.52 -7.83 0.14
N THR A 41 5.24 -7.87 -0.18
CA THR A 41 4.73 -7.27 -1.43
C THR A 41 4.49 -5.77 -1.25
N LEU A 42 4.37 -5.05 -2.36
CA LEU A 42 4.07 -3.62 -2.31
C LEU A 42 2.72 -3.33 -1.63
N LEU A 43 1.75 -4.25 -1.73
CA LEU A 43 0.48 -4.16 -1.03
C LEU A 43 0.66 -4.19 0.50
N MET A 44 1.59 -5.01 1.02
CA MET A 44 1.90 -5.04 2.45
C MET A 44 2.55 -3.74 2.90
N ILE A 45 3.50 -3.21 2.12
CA ILE A 45 4.17 -1.94 2.44
C ILE A 45 3.15 -0.80 2.48
N ALA A 46 2.29 -0.67 1.47
CA ALA A 46 1.22 0.32 1.43
C ALA A 46 0.24 0.18 2.62
N ALA A 47 -0.07 -1.06 3.02
CA ALA A 47 -0.90 -1.35 4.17
C ALA A 47 -0.25 -0.96 5.50
N MET A 48 1.07 -1.14 5.64
CA MET A 48 1.82 -0.72 6.84
C MET A 48 1.88 0.81 6.97
N THR A 49 2.16 1.50 5.87
CA THR A 49 2.36 2.96 5.84
C THR A 49 1.04 3.74 5.90
N GLY A 50 -0.10 3.11 5.59
CA GLY A 50 -1.39 3.80 5.63
C GLY A 50 -1.76 4.47 4.30
N MET A 51 -1.17 4.03 3.19
CA MET A 51 -1.39 4.62 1.86
C MET A 51 -2.65 4.08 1.19
N ASP A 52 -3.82 4.60 1.59
CA ASP A 52 -5.15 4.18 1.10
C ASP A 52 -5.25 4.14 -0.45
N LYS A 53 -4.69 5.16 -1.12
CA LYS A 53 -4.70 5.25 -2.60
C LYS A 53 -3.84 4.15 -3.24
N ALA A 54 -2.64 3.93 -2.70
CA ALA A 54 -1.74 2.88 -3.20
C ALA A 54 -2.37 1.50 -3.06
N VAL A 55 -2.99 1.20 -1.91
CA VAL A 55 -3.70 -0.08 -1.70
C VAL A 55 -4.77 -0.30 -2.77
N LYS A 56 -5.57 0.71 -3.11
CA LYS A 56 -6.59 0.58 -4.17
C LYS A 56 -5.96 0.28 -5.53
N ILE A 57 -4.96 1.06 -5.93
CA ILE A 57 -4.28 0.89 -7.21
C ILE A 57 -3.67 -0.51 -7.33
N LEU A 58 -3.00 -0.98 -6.28
CA LEU A 58 -2.36 -2.31 -6.27
C LEU A 58 -3.39 -3.44 -6.37
N LEU A 59 -4.51 -3.34 -5.64
CA LEU A 59 -5.60 -4.32 -5.74
C LEU A 59 -6.25 -4.32 -7.13
N ASP A 60 -6.47 -3.14 -7.72
CA ASP A 60 -7.03 -3.03 -9.06
C ASP A 60 -6.03 -3.51 -10.14
N ALA A 61 -4.72 -3.45 -9.86
CA ALA A 61 -3.65 -4.03 -10.67
C ALA A 61 -3.45 -5.55 -10.45
N GLY A 62 -4.28 -6.20 -9.62
CA GLY A 62 -4.23 -7.64 -9.41
C GLY A 62 -3.23 -8.12 -8.35
N ALA A 63 -2.88 -7.26 -7.39
CA ALA A 63 -2.10 -7.69 -6.23
C ALA A 63 -2.81 -8.84 -5.48
N ASP A 64 -2.05 -9.87 -5.12
CA ASP A 64 -2.53 -10.96 -4.29
C ASP A 64 -2.80 -10.43 -2.87
N ILE A 65 -4.09 -10.26 -2.58
CA ILE A 65 -4.59 -9.72 -1.32
C ILE A 65 -4.24 -10.58 -0.11
N ASN A 66 -3.95 -11.87 -0.33
CA ASN A 66 -3.61 -12.84 0.72
C ASN A 66 -2.16 -13.31 0.66
N ALA A 67 -1.31 -12.65 -0.13
CA ALA A 67 0.12 -12.91 -0.13
C ALA A 67 0.67 -12.83 1.30
N GLN A 68 1.66 -13.67 1.58
CA GLN A 68 2.35 -13.74 2.86
C GLN A 68 3.82 -13.37 2.72
N ASP A 69 4.33 -12.61 3.68
CA ASP A 69 5.76 -12.36 3.84
C ASP A 69 6.48 -13.59 4.43
N ASN A 70 7.80 -13.49 4.61
CA ASN A 70 8.60 -14.60 5.14
C ASN A 70 8.22 -14.99 6.59
N PHE A 71 7.42 -14.18 7.27
CA PHE A 71 6.92 -14.41 8.62
C PHE A 71 5.44 -14.86 8.64
N GLY A 72 4.85 -15.12 7.47
CA GLY A 72 3.44 -15.51 7.35
C GLY A 72 2.47 -14.36 7.60
N SER A 73 2.93 -13.09 7.52
CA SER A 73 2.08 -11.92 7.71
C SER A 73 1.48 -11.47 6.38
N THR A 74 0.19 -11.13 6.40
CA THR A 74 -0.54 -10.56 5.24
C THR A 74 -0.66 -9.04 5.35
N ALA A 75 -1.04 -8.38 4.25
CA ALA A 75 -1.36 -6.95 4.27
C ALA A 75 -2.44 -6.60 5.31
N LEU A 76 -3.45 -7.48 5.48
CA LEU A 76 -4.50 -7.29 6.49
C LEU A 76 -3.94 -7.36 7.91
N LYS A 77 -3.05 -8.32 8.19
CA LYS A 77 -2.43 -8.47 9.51
C LYS A 77 -1.55 -7.27 9.85
N GLN A 78 -0.73 -6.80 8.92
CA GLN A 78 0.09 -5.60 9.09
C GLN A 78 -0.76 -4.35 9.36
N ALA A 79 -1.80 -4.11 8.55
CA ALA A 79 -2.72 -2.98 8.74
C ALA A 79 -3.46 -3.03 10.08
N THR A 80 -3.85 -4.24 10.53
CA THR A 80 -4.53 -4.44 11.82
C THR A 80 -3.59 -4.12 12.99
N THR A 81 -2.37 -4.65 12.98
CA THR A 81 -1.35 -4.40 14.02
C THR A 81 -1.05 -2.91 14.15
N LEU A 82 -0.96 -2.21 13.03
CA LEU A 82 -0.67 -0.76 12.97
C LEU A 82 -1.93 0.11 13.07
N LYS A 83 -3.11 -0.47 13.36
CA LYS A 83 -4.39 0.22 13.55
C LYS A 83 -4.81 1.11 12.35
N ARG A 84 -4.47 0.69 11.12
CA ARG A 84 -4.83 1.36 9.86
C ARG A 84 -6.29 1.06 9.49
N LYS A 85 -7.23 1.61 10.27
CA LYS A 85 -8.67 1.27 10.19
C LYS A 85 -9.26 1.32 8.78
N LYS A 86 -8.96 2.35 7.99
CA LYS A 86 -9.44 2.49 6.61
C LYS A 86 -8.96 1.36 5.70
N ILE A 87 -7.68 1.00 5.81
CA ILE A 87 -7.08 -0.10 5.04
C ILE A 87 -7.64 -1.44 5.49
N VAL A 88 -7.78 -1.68 6.79
CA VAL A 88 -8.39 -2.91 7.32
C VAL A 88 -9.79 -3.11 6.73
N GLN A 89 -10.63 -2.07 6.78
CA GLN A 89 -11.97 -2.11 6.20
C GLN A 89 -11.95 -2.33 4.68
N LEU A 90 -11.05 -1.65 3.97
CA LEU A 90 -10.90 -1.79 2.52
C LEU A 90 -10.51 -3.23 2.14
N LEU A 91 -9.50 -3.79 2.80
CA LEU A 91 -9.00 -5.14 2.55
C LEU A 91 -10.07 -6.19 2.89
N GLN A 92 -10.76 -6.08 4.02
CA GLN A 92 -11.87 -6.96 4.39
C GLN A 92 -13.01 -6.90 3.35
N LYS A 93 -13.37 -5.69 2.89
CA LYS A 93 -14.39 -5.52 1.84
C LYS A 93 -13.99 -6.18 0.52
N LYS A 94 -12.70 -6.24 0.22
CA LYS A 94 -12.14 -6.90 -0.96
C LYS A 94 -11.86 -8.40 -0.74
N GLY A 95 -12.21 -8.95 0.42
CA GLY A 95 -12.13 -10.38 0.71
C GLY A 95 -10.80 -10.87 1.30
N ALA A 96 -9.98 -9.95 1.85
CA ALA A 96 -8.74 -10.32 2.54
C ALA A 96 -9.02 -11.21 3.75
N LYS A 97 -8.15 -12.21 3.94
CA LYS A 97 -8.18 -13.13 5.07
C LYS A 97 -6.94 -12.93 5.96
N TYR A 98 -7.03 -13.41 7.20
CA TYR A 98 -5.93 -13.42 8.15
C TYR A 98 -4.88 -14.48 7.82
#